data_AF-I0SXK0-F1
#
_entry.id   AF-I0SXK0-F1
#
_cell.length_a   1.000
_cell.length_b   1.000
_cell.length_c   1.000
_cell.angle_alpha   90.00
_cell.angle_beta   90.00
_cell.angle_gamma   90.00
#
_symmetry.space_group_name_H-M   'P 1'
#
loop_
_entity.id
_entity.type
_entity.pdbx_description
1 polymer ?
#
loop_
_entity_poly.entity_id
_entity_poly.type
_entity_poly.pdbx_seq_one_letter_code
_entity_poly.pdbx_strand_id
1 'polypeptide(L)'
;MRDYLISMTAFSMMSTAMFSFPAVLHTDKINNWQKTLRHTPVNMVEYYLSKITSMMVDYLVSILVVFSVGHLVRGVDMPLGSWIGVAFLLIVGSVAFVALGLTLTLLPSSQLMSVVGNLLYLGLAVLGGLWMPISLFPDWMQAIGKCLPTYQLMELLKTFLNEGGINLSATGYLLVFSAVLFGLIIYLQGHKENA
;
A
#
# COMPACT_ATOMS: atom_id res chain seq x y z
N MET A 1 3.72 -13.04 -18.23
CA MET A 1 2.74 -11.93 -18.41
C MET A 1 1.89 -11.68 -17.16
N ARG A 2 1.36 -12.73 -16.52
CA ARG A 2 0.67 -12.66 -15.22
C ARG A 2 1.43 -11.87 -14.14
N ASP A 3 2.71 -12.15 -13.94
CA ASP A 3 3.49 -11.49 -12.89
C ASP A 3 3.61 -9.98 -13.10
N TYR A 4 3.71 -9.53 -14.35
CA TYR A 4 3.71 -8.10 -14.68
C TYR A 4 2.37 -7.43 -14.38
N LEU A 5 1.25 -8.10 -14.66
CA LEU A 5 -0.08 -7.58 -14.33
C LEU A 5 -0.17 -7.33 -12.83
N ILE A 6 0.21 -8.31 -12.02
CA ILE A 6 0.16 -8.23 -10.56
C ILE A 6 1.09 -7.15 -10.02
N SER A 7 2.31 -7.09 -10.55
CA SER A 7 3.30 -6.07 -10.16
C SER A 7 2.78 -4.66 -10.45
N MET A 8 2.13 -4.45 -11.60
CA MET A 8 1.58 -3.15 -11.98
C MET A 8 0.35 -2.79 -11.15
N THR A 9 -0.50 -3.75 -10.79
CA THR A 9 -1.60 -3.51 -9.85
C THR A 9 -1.06 -3.11 -8.47
N ALA A 10 -0.10 -3.86 -7.93
CA ALA A 10 0.53 -3.55 -6.65
C ALA A 10 1.23 -2.16 -6.68
N PHE A 11 1.89 -1.83 -7.78
CA PHE A 11 2.50 -0.52 -7.99
C PHE A 11 1.48 0.62 -8.01
N SER A 12 0.34 0.44 -8.70
CA SER A 12 -0.76 1.42 -8.68
C SER A 12 -1.34 1.60 -7.28
N MET A 13 -1.57 0.50 -6.54
CA MET A 13 -2.07 0.56 -5.17
C MET A 13 -1.07 1.24 -4.21
N MET A 14 0.23 0.99 -4.40
CA MET A 14 1.29 1.68 -3.67
C MET A 14 1.26 3.19 -3.94
N SER A 15 1.04 3.60 -5.19
CA SER A 15 0.92 5.02 -5.57
C SER A 15 -0.23 5.71 -4.81
N THR A 16 -1.41 5.10 -4.84
CA THR A 16 -2.59 5.63 -4.13
C THR A 16 -2.36 5.72 -2.62
N ALA A 17 -1.73 4.71 -2.02
CA ALA A 17 -1.40 4.71 -0.60
C ALA A 17 -0.36 5.76 -0.21
N MET A 18 0.64 6.02 -1.05
CA MET A 18 1.76 6.90 -0.72
C MET A 18 1.52 8.36 -1.09
N PHE A 19 0.66 8.63 -2.07
CA PHE A 19 0.42 10.00 -2.56
C PHE A 19 -1.02 10.47 -2.29
N SER A 20 -2.03 9.75 -2.78
CA SER A 20 -3.42 10.19 -2.68
C SER A 20 -3.90 10.22 -1.22
N PHE A 21 -3.67 9.14 -0.48
CA PHE A 21 -4.16 9.03 0.89
C PHE A 21 -3.53 10.08 1.84
N PRO A 22 -2.19 10.29 1.86
CA PRO A 22 -1.57 11.32 2.69
C PRO A 22 -1.95 12.73 2.26
N ALA A 23 -2.14 12.99 0.97
CA ALA A 23 -2.56 14.29 0.46
C ALA A 23 -3.98 14.66 0.91
N VAL A 24 -4.92 13.70 0.92
CA VAL A 24 -6.28 13.91 1.43
C VAL A 24 -6.25 14.26 2.92
N LEU A 25 -5.47 13.53 3.72
CA LEU A 25 -5.34 13.80 5.16
C LEU A 25 -4.69 15.17 5.45
N HIS A 26 -3.67 15.53 4.68
CA HIS A 26 -3.00 16.82 4.80
C HIS A 26 -3.93 17.98 4.43
N THR A 27 -4.73 17.81 3.37
CA THR A 27 -5.72 18.80 2.92
C THR A 27 -6.81 19.02 3.98
N ASP A 28 -7.32 17.94 4.56
CA ASP A 28 -8.32 18.02 5.64
C ASP A 28 -7.79 18.77 6.88
N LYS A 29 -6.49 18.59 7.19
CA LYS A 29 -5.81 19.30 8.27
C LYS A 29 -5.72 20.80 8.00
N ILE A 30 -5.33 21.21 6.78
CA ILE A 30 -5.25 22.63 6.39
C ILE A 30 -6.64 23.28 6.42
N ASN A 31 -7.64 22.59 5.89
CA ASN A 31 -9.00 23.10 5.81
C ASN A 31 -9.73 23.16 7.17
N ASN A 32 -9.04 22.80 8.26
CA ASN A 32 -9.59 22.71 9.61
C ASN A 32 -10.89 21.87 9.64
N TRP A 33 -11.00 20.85 8.80
CA TRP A 33 -12.23 20.06 8.68
C TRP A 33 -12.60 19.40 10.02
N GLN A 34 -11.59 19.08 10.83
CA GLN A 34 -11.74 18.61 12.21
C GLN A 34 -12.43 19.63 13.14
N LYS A 35 -12.20 20.94 12.94
CA LYS A 35 -12.90 22.00 13.72
C LYS A 35 -14.34 22.17 13.24
N THR A 36 -14.59 22.07 11.93
CA THR A 36 -15.94 22.12 11.34
C THR A 36 -16.78 20.91 11.75
N LEU A 37 -16.17 19.71 11.78
CA LEU A 37 -16.84 18.48 12.21
C LEU A 37 -17.22 18.51 13.69
N ARG A 38 -16.50 19.24 14.57
CA ARG A 38 -16.91 19.43 15.97
C ARG A 38 -18.23 20.21 16.13
N HIS A 39 -18.66 20.93 15.09
CA HIS A 39 -19.94 21.64 15.06
C HIS A 39 -21.03 20.86 14.31
N THR A 40 -20.72 19.64 13.86
CA THR A 40 -21.63 18.73 13.14
C THR A 40 -21.83 17.47 14.02
N PRO A 41 -23.00 16.81 14.02
CA PRO A 41 -23.21 15.58 14.80
C PRO A 41 -22.40 14.35 14.33
N VAL A 42 -21.42 14.54 13.44
CA VAL A 42 -20.63 13.45 12.84
C VAL A 42 -19.52 13.03 13.81
N ASN A 43 -19.48 11.74 14.13
CA ASN A 43 -18.50 11.20 15.05
C ASN A 43 -17.14 10.99 14.34
N MET A 44 -16.03 11.07 15.07
CA MET A 44 -14.68 10.91 14.50
C MET A 44 -14.49 9.53 13.82
N VAL A 45 -15.21 8.51 14.30
CA VAL A 45 -15.24 7.17 13.72
C VAL A 45 -15.83 7.19 12.30
N GLU A 46 -16.91 7.93 12.07
CA GLU A 46 -17.56 8.03 10.75
C GLU A 46 -16.66 8.75 9.75
N TYR A 47 -15.92 9.76 10.21
CA TYR A 47 -14.92 10.44 9.40
C TYR A 47 -13.82 9.46 8.93
N TYR A 48 -13.19 8.70 9.83
CA TYR A 48 -12.15 7.75 9.43
C TYR A 48 -12.71 6.61 8.56
N LEU A 49 -13.92 6.14 8.85
CA LEU A 49 -14.58 5.12 8.04
C LEU A 49 -14.82 5.59 6.60
N SER A 50 -15.20 6.87 6.41
CA SER A 50 -15.36 7.46 5.08
C SER A 50 -14.05 7.44 4.28
N LYS A 51 -12.92 7.75 4.93
CA LYS A 51 -11.60 7.76 4.28
C LYS A 51 -11.12 6.37 3.91
N ILE A 52 -11.30 5.41 4.80
CA ILE A 52 -10.99 4.00 4.53
C ILE A 52 -11.86 3.50 3.38
N THR A 53 -13.14 3.83 3.36
CA THR A 53 -14.06 3.43 2.29
C THR A 53 -13.66 4.03 0.95
N SER A 54 -13.33 5.33 0.90
CA SER A 54 -12.83 5.97 -0.33
C SER A 54 -11.56 5.28 -0.85
N MET A 55 -10.63 4.97 0.05
CA MET A 55 -9.39 4.28 -0.30
C MET A 55 -9.64 2.86 -0.84
N MET A 56 -10.57 2.13 -0.24
CA MET A 56 -10.97 0.81 -0.73
C MET A 56 -11.62 0.89 -2.12
N VAL A 57 -12.41 1.93 -2.39
CA VAL A 57 -12.97 2.18 -3.71
C VAL A 57 -11.86 2.44 -4.74
N ASP A 58 -10.86 3.27 -4.41
CA ASP A 58 -9.72 3.53 -5.31
C ASP A 58 -8.94 2.24 -5.64
N TYR A 59 -8.77 1.36 -4.65
CA TYR A 59 -8.15 0.05 -4.84
C TYR A 59 -8.97 -0.88 -5.73
N LEU A 60 -10.29 -0.96 -5.50
CA LEU A 60 -11.17 -1.76 -6.33
C LEU A 60 -11.16 -1.26 -7.79
N VAL A 61 -11.22 0.05 -8.00
CA VAL A 61 -11.14 0.65 -9.34
C VAL A 61 -9.80 0.33 -10.00
N SER A 62 -8.68 0.49 -9.28
CA SER A 62 -7.35 0.15 -9.80
C SER A 62 -7.25 -1.32 -10.22
N ILE A 63 -7.70 -2.25 -9.35
CA ILE A 63 -7.72 -3.68 -9.63
C ILE A 63 -8.57 -3.97 -10.87
N LEU A 64 -9.80 -3.45 -10.92
CA LEU A 64 -10.72 -3.67 -12.04
C LEU A 64 -10.13 -3.19 -13.36
N VAL A 65 -9.53 -1.99 -13.38
CA VAL A 65 -8.92 -1.42 -14.60
C VAL A 65 -7.74 -2.27 -15.05
N VAL A 66 -6.79 -2.57 -14.16
CA VAL A 66 -5.59 -3.33 -14.53
C VAL A 66 -5.93 -4.78 -14.92
N PHE A 67 -6.88 -5.40 -14.24
CA PHE A 67 -7.32 -6.76 -14.56
C PHE A 67 -8.06 -6.81 -15.90
N SER A 68 -8.91 -5.82 -16.17
CA SER A 68 -9.60 -5.71 -17.46
C SER A 68 -8.62 -5.52 -18.61
N VAL A 69 -7.63 -4.65 -18.47
CA VAL A 69 -6.56 -4.46 -19.47
C VAL A 69 -5.74 -5.75 -19.62
N GLY A 70 -5.41 -6.41 -18.51
CA GLY A 70 -4.67 -7.66 -18.51
C GLY A 70 -5.37 -8.79 -19.26
N HIS A 71 -6.68 -8.92 -19.08
CA HIS A 71 -7.48 -9.93 -19.76
C HIS A 71 -7.72 -9.55 -21.24
N LEU A 72 -8.21 -8.34 -21.52
CA LEU A 72 -8.64 -7.92 -22.87
C LEU A 72 -7.48 -7.65 -23.83
N VAL A 73 -6.39 -7.04 -23.35
CA VAL A 73 -5.27 -6.60 -24.22
C VAL A 73 -4.14 -7.61 -24.23
N ARG A 74 -3.86 -8.25 -23.08
CA ARG A 74 -2.73 -9.18 -22.92
C ARG A 74 -3.12 -10.65 -22.91
N GLY A 75 -4.41 -10.99 -22.99
CA GLY A 75 -4.88 -12.38 -23.04
C GLY A 75 -4.47 -13.19 -21.80
N VAL A 76 -4.43 -12.55 -20.62
CA VAL A 76 -4.14 -13.27 -19.38
C VAL A 76 -5.37 -14.07 -18.98
N ASP A 77 -5.27 -15.40 -19.11
CA ASP A 77 -6.30 -16.33 -18.65
C ASP A 77 -5.92 -16.94 -17.31
N MET A 78 -6.79 -16.74 -16.32
CA MET A 78 -6.70 -17.37 -15.00
C MET A 78 -8.10 -17.82 -14.54
N PRO A 79 -8.18 -18.88 -13.71
CA PRO A 79 -9.42 -19.28 -13.07
C PRO A 79 -10.01 -18.12 -12.25
N LEU A 80 -11.34 -18.01 -12.20
CA LEU A 80 -12.04 -16.97 -11.42
C LEU A 80 -11.60 -16.95 -9.95
N GLY A 81 -11.34 -18.12 -9.35
CA GLY A 81 -10.82 -18.21 -7.98
C GLY A 81 -9.44 -17.55 -7.79
N SER A 82 -8.56 -17.63 -8.80
CA SER A 82 -7.25 -16.98 -8.77
C SER A 82 -7.37 -15.46 -8.89
N TRP A 83 -8.26 -14.96 -9.74
CA TRP A 83 -8.53 -13.52 -9.87
C TRP A 83 -9.01 -12.91 -8.55
N ILE A 84 -10.01 -13.54 -7.93
CA ILE A 84 -10.57 -13.09 -6.66
C ILE A 84 -9.54 -13.19 -5.53
N GLY A 85 -8.80 -14.30 -5.47
CA GLY A 85 -7.76 -14.49 -4.46
C GLY A 85 -6.62 -13.48 -4.58
N VAL A 86 -6.13 -13.20 -5.80
CA VAL A 86 -5.12 -12.18 -6.04
C VAL A 86 -5.63 -10.79 -5.66
N ALA A 87 -6.86 -10.43 -6.04
CA ALA A 87 -7.46 -9.15 -5.66
C ALA A 87 -7.56 -8.99 -4.14
N PHE A 88 -8.02 -10.05 -3.45
CA PHE A 88 -8.12 -10.05 -2.00
C PHE A 88 -6.75 -9.90 -1.32
N LEU A 89 -5.75 -10.68 -1.75
CA LEU A 89 -4.41 -10.62 -1.20
C LEU A 89 -3.71 -9.29 -1.49
N LEU A 90 -3.98 -8.67 -2.64
CA LEU A 90 -3.51 -7.32 -2.94
C LEU A 90 -4.08 -6.30 -1.95
N ILE A 91 -5.38 -6.35 -1.67
CA ILE A 91 -6.03 -5.45 -0.69
C ILE A 91 -5.43 -5.69 0.71
N VAL A 92 -5.33 -6.93 1.17
CA VAL A 92 -4.77 -7.24 2.50
C VAL A 92 -3.29 -6.84 2.59
N GLY A 93 -2.51 -7.10 1.54
CA GLY A 93 -1.08 -6.74 1.52
C GLY A 93 -0.81 -5.25 1.41
N SER A 94 -1.73 -4.50 0.79
CA SER A 94 -1.61 -3.04 0.66
C SER A 94 -1.68 -2.29 1.99
N VAL A 95 -2.11 -2.94 3.08
CA VAL A 95 -2.09 -2.38 4.44
C VAL A 95 -0.68 -1.88 4.81
N ALA A 96 0.38 -2.58 4.38
CA ALA A 96 1.75 -2.13 4.61
C ALA A 96 2.08 -0.83 3.87
N PHE A 97 1.53 -0.63 2.66
CA PHE A 97 1.69 0.61 1.91
C PHE A 97 0.90 1.75 2.54
N VAL A 98 -0.29 1.47 3.07
CA VAL A 98 -1.09 2.46 3.81
C VAL A 98 -0.32 2.94 5.04
N ALA A 99 0.30 2.02 5.79
CA ALA A 99 1.13 2.37 6.94
C ALA A 99 2.30 3.28 6.53
N LEU A 100 2.97 2.99 5.42
CA LEU A 100 4.01 3.87 4.86
C LEU A 100 3.45 5.25 4.47
N GLY A 101 2.30 5.30 3.78
CA GLY A 101 1.62 6.56 3.45
C GLY A 101 1.32 7.39 4.70
N LEU A 102 0.82 6.76 5.76
CA LEU A 102 0.57 7.42 7.04
C LEU A 102 1.85 7.96 7.66
N THR A 103 2.98 7.24 7.61
CA THR A 103 4.24 7.80 8.11
C THR A 103 4.67 9.07 7.40
N LEU A 104 4.36 9.21 6.10
CA LEU A 104 4.64 10.45 5.36
C LEU A 104 3.85 11.63 5.94
N THR A 105 2.62 11.42 6.41
CA THR A 105 1.82 12.51 7.01
C THR A 105 2.41 13.12 8.28
N LEU A 106 3.40 12.45 8.90
CA LEU A 106 4.11 12.97 10.08
C LEU A 106 5.09 14.08 9.72
N LEU A 107 5.51 14.16 8.46
CA LEU A 107 6.43 15.18 7.96
C LEU A 107 5.78 16.57 8.01
N PRO A 108 6.57 17.62 8.30
CA PRO A 108 6.02 18.94 8.61
C PRO A 108 5.55 19.73 7.38
N SER A 109 5.97 19.36 6.17
CA SER A 109 5.62 20.09 4.96
C SER A 109 5.20 19.16 3.82
N SER A 110 4.23 19.63 3.01
CA SER A 110 3.79 18.94 1.80
C SER A 110 4.92 18.69 0.80
N GLN A 111 5.88 19.62 0.73
CA GLN A 111 7.07 19.46 -0.13
C GLN A 111 7.96 18.30 0.35
N LEU A 112 8.24 18.21 1.65
CA LEU A 112 9.02 17.08 2.20
C LEU A 112 8.26 15.75 2.04
N MET A 113 6.94 15.74 2.27
CA MET A 113 6.10 14.57 2.01
C MET A 113 6.25 14.08 0.57
N SER A 114 6.24 15.00 -0.38
CA SER A 114 6.34 14.69 -1.80
C SER A 114 7.73 14.16 -2.16
N VAL A 115 8.80 14.80 -1.69
CA VAL A 115 10.18 14.37 -1.96
C VAL A 115 10.46 12.99 -1.35
N VAL A 116 10.16 12.81 -0.07
CA VAL A 116 10.36 11.53 0.63
C VAL A 116 9.46 10.45 0.05
N GLY A 117 8.20 10.78 -0.24
CA GLY A 117 7.24 9.88 -0.88
C GLY A 117 7.74 9.37 -2.23
N ASN A 118 8.28 10.25 -3.09
CA ASN A 118 8.85 9.85 -4.38
C ASN A 118 10.08 8.94 -4.24
N LEU A 119 11.00 9.28 -3.33
CA LEU A 119 12.20 8.46 -3.09
C LEU A 119 11.83 7.08 -2.57
N LEU A 120 10.90 7.00 -1.62
CA LEU A 120 10.42 5.72 -1.11
C LEU A 120 9.64 4.95 -2.17
N TYR A 121 8.79 5.61 -2.94
CA TYR A 121 8.01 4.98 -4.01
C TYR A 121 8.90 4.33 -5.07
N LEU A 122 9.90 5.07 -5.57
CA LEU A 122 10.88 4.54 -6.52
C LEU A 122 11.77 3.46 -5.90
N GLY A 123 12.25 3.69 -4.67
CA GLY A 123 13.07 2.73 -3.95
C GLY A 123 12.34 1.40 -3.75
N LEU A 124 11.09 1.44 -3.30
CA LEU A 124 10.25 0.26 -3.09
C LEU A 124 9.88 -0.44 -4.40
N ALA A 125 9.66 0.30 -5.48
CA ALA A 125 9.36 -0.27 -6.79
C ALA A 125 10.54 -1.03 -7.39
N VAL A 126 11.75 -0.47 -7.26
CA VAL A 126 12.98 -1.05 -7.80
C VAL A 126 13.52 -2.15 -6.89
N LEU A 127 13.79 -1.85 -5.61
CA LEU A 127 14.40 -2.77 -4.66
C LEU A 127 13.45 -3.88 -4.21
N GLY A 128 12.14 -3.58 -4.15
CA GLY A 128 11.11 -4.57 -3.82
C GLY A 128 10.78 -5.54 -4.95
N GLY A 129 11.36 -5.31 -6.12
CA GLY A 129 11.23 -6.18 -7.27
C GLY A 129 9.88 -6.14 -7.99
N LEU A 130 9.17 -4.99 -7.92
CA LEU A 130 7.94 -4.77 -8.70
C LEU A 130 8.25 -4.53 -10.18
N TRP A 131 9.32 -3.82 -10.49
CA TRP A 131 9.70 -3.55 -11.89
C TRP A 131 10.66 -4.59 -12.45
N MET A 132 11.60 -5.06 -11.63
CA MET A 132 12.65 -6.00 -12.03
C MET A 132 12.76 -7.13 -11.01
N PRO A 133 13.02 -8.38 -11.42
CA PRO A 133 13.27 -9.46 -10.46
C PRO A 133 14.45 -9.12 -9.54
N ILE A 134 14.28 -9.33 -8.24
CA ILE A 134 15.33 -9.00 -7.26
C ILE A 134 16.62 -9.82 -7.49
N SER A 135 16.49 -10.99 -8.11
CA SER A 135 17.60 -11.89 -8.46
C SER A 135 18.63 -11.28 -9.42
N LEU A 136 18.31 -10.16 -10.06
CA LEU A 136 19.24 -9.42 -10.92
C LEU A 136 20.18 -8.50 -10.12
N PHE A 137 19.89 -8.26 -8.84
CA PHE A 137 20.70 -7.38 -8.00
C PHE A 137 21.80 -8.15 -7.24
N PRO A 138 22.87 -7.47 -6.78
CA PRO A 138 23.87 -8.07 -5.90
C PRO A 138 23.29 -8.59 -4.57
N ASP A 139 23.92 -9.58 -3.95
CA ASP A 139 23.43 -10.27 -2.75
C ASP A 139 23.05 -9.33 -1.59
N TRP A 140 23.84 -8.28 -1.36
CA TRP A 140 23.58 -7.29 -0.31
C TRP A 140 22.27 -6.53 -0.56
N MET A 141 21.95 -6.23 -1.82
CA MET A 141 20.74 -5.51 -2.19
C MET A 141 19.53 -6.45 -2.15
N GLN A 142 19.72 -7.73 -2.49
CA GLN A 142 18.70 -8.76 -2.32
C GLN A 142 18.31 -8.94 -0.86
N ALA A 143 19.28 -8.93 0.05
CA ALA A 143 19.03 -9.04 1.49
C ALA A 143 18.14 -7.89 2.00
N ILE A 144 18.42 -6.66 1.55
CA ILE A 144 17.59 -5.49 1.90
C ILE A 144 16.21 -5.59 1.27
N GLY A 145 16.12 -5.92 -0.02
CA GLY A 145 14.84 -5.93 -0.72
C GLY A 145 13.90 -7.03 -0.24
N LYS A 146 14.43 -8.16 0.25
CA LYS A 146 13.63 -9.22 0.90
C LYS A 146 12.91 -8.75 2.17
N CYS A 147 13.44 -7.74 2.85
CA CYS A 147 12.78 -7.14 4.01
C CYS A 147 11.70 -6.11 3.63
N LEU A 148 11.60 -5.71 2.35
CA LEU A 148 10.64 -4.70 1.92
C LEU A 148 9.23 -5.29 1.76
N PRO A 149 8.19 -4.52 2.13
CA PRO A 149 6.80 -4.98 2.01
C PRO A 149 6.40 -5.28 0.57
N THR A 150 6.99 -4.57 -0.40
CA THR A 150 6.76 -4.78 -1.83
C THR A 150 7.24 -6.16 -2.30
N TYR A 151 8.41 -6.62 -1.84
CA TYR A 151 8.90 -7.97 -2.14
C TYR A 151 8.01 -9.02 -1.50
N GLN A 152 7.68 -8.83 -0.23
CA GLN A 152 6.93 -9.81 0.53
C GLN A 152 5.50 -10.01 -0.02
N LEU A 153 4.87 -8.92 -0.48
CA LEU A 153 3.59 -8.96 -1.18
C LEU A 153 3.70 -9.75 -2.49
N MET A 154 4.74 -9.50 -3.28
CA MET A 154 4.96 -10.20 -4.54
C MET A 154 5.22 -11.69 -4.33
N GLU A 155 5.99 -12.05 -3.32
CA GLU A 155 6.24 -13.45 -2.94
C GLU A 155 4.94 -14.15 -2.53
N LEU A 156 4.14 -13.51 -1.67
CA LEU A 156 2.84 -14.00 -1.25
C LEU A 156 1.88 -14.26 -2.43
N LEU A 157 1.83 -13.34 -3.39
CA LEU A 157 0.98 -13.46 -4.57
C LEU A 157 1.49 -14.56 -5.52
N LYS A 158 2.80 -14.71 -5.67
CA LYS A 158 3.42 -15.78 -6.45
C LYS A 158 3.15 -17.16 -5.85
N THR A 159 3.34 -17.32 -4.53
CA THR A 159 3.06 -18.59 -3.85
C THR A 159 1.59 -18.97 -3.99
N PHE A 160 0.67 -18.02 -3.81
CA PHE A 160 -0.77 -18.26 -3.98
C PHE A 160 -1.12 -18.76 -5.39
N LEU A 161 -0.49 -18.18 -6.42
CA LEU A 161 -0.77 -18.52 -7.82
C LEU A 161 -0.09 -19.79 -8.34
N ASN A 162 1.01 -20.22 -7.72
CA ASN A 162 1.78 -21.38 -8.14
C ASN A 162 1.46 -22.63 -7.32
N GLU A 163 1.28 -22.47 -6.01
CA GLU A 163 1.13 -23.58 -5.07
C GLU A 163 -0.28 -23.68 -4.47
N GLY A 164 -1.13 -22.67 -4.70
CA GLY A 164 -2.49 -22.61 -4.14
C GLY A 164 -2.56 -22.37 -2.63
N GLY A 165 -1.40 -22.15 -1.98
CA GLY A 165 -1.27 -21.90 -0.55
C GLY A 165 -0.94 -20.44 -0.22
N ILE A 166 -1.29 -20.00 0.98
CA ILE A 166 -0.88 -18.70 1.52
C ILE A 166 0.46 -18.90 2.23
N ASN A 167 1.48 -18.16 1.82
CA ASN A 167 2.76 -18.17 2.52
C ASN A 167 2.61 -17.46 3.87
N LEU A 168 2.51 -18.22 4.98
CA LEU A 168 2.36 -17.65 6.32
C LEU A 168 3.55 -16.80 6.76
N SER A 169 4.76 -17.13 6.29
CA SER A 169 5.96 -16.33 6.61
C SER A 169 5.84 -14.94 5.98
N ALA A 170 5.41 -14.88 4.72
CA ALA A 170 5.19 -13.64 4.01
C ALA A 170 4.12 -12.75 4.63
N THR A 171 2.97 -13.35 4.95
CA THR A 171 1.89 -12.68 5.65
C THR A 171 2.36 -12.17 7.02
N GLY A 172 3.13 -12.98 7.76
CA GLY A 172 3.70 -12.59 9.05
C GLY A 172 4.61 -11.36 8.95
N TYR A 173 5.51 -11.32 7.97
CA TYR A 173 6.38 -10.16 7.74
C TYR A 173 5.58 -8.89 7.41
N LEU A 174 4.57 -8.99 6.53
CA LEU A 174 3.71 -7.84 6.20
C LEU A 174 2.93 -7.33 7.42
N LEU A 175 2.41 -8.24 8.23
CA LEU A 175 1.68 -7.89 9.46
C LEU A 175 2.59 -7.25 10.50
N VAL A 176 3.78 -7.82 10.75
CA VAL A 176 4.76 -7.27 11.69
C VAL A 176 5.24 -5.91 11.22
N PHE A 177 5.59 -5.76 9.93
CA PHE A 177 6.02 -4.49 9.36
C PHE A 177 4.95 -3.41 9.49
N SER A 178 3.70 -3.75 9.14
CA SER A 178 2.57 -2.84 9.31
C SER A 178 2.34 -2.47 10.77
N ALA A 179 2.35 -3.45 11.68
CA ALA A 179 2.14 -3.23 13.11
C ALA A 179 3.23 -2.35 13.74
N VAL A 180 4.49 -2.54 13.35
CA VAL A 180 5.62 -1.69 13.80
C VAL A 180 5.42 -0.26 13.33
N LEU A 181 5.07 -0.04 12.06
CA LEU A 181 4.83 1.31 11.54
C LEU A 181 3.62 1.97 12.19
N PHE A 182 2.50 1.25 12.36
CA PHE A 182 1.34 1.76 13.07
C PHE A 182 1.65 2.12 14.52
N GLY A 183 2.38 1.25 15.23
CA GLY A 183 2.82 1.51 16.60
C GLY A 183 3.72 2.75 16.69
N LEU A 184 4.64 2.91 15.74
CA LEU A 184 5.51 4.09 15.66
C LEU A 184 4.74 5.37 15.35
N ILE A 185 3.72 5.30 14.48
CA ILE A 185 2.82 6.43 14.20
C ILE A 185 2.05 6.83 15.47
N ILE A 186 1.43 5.87 16.17
CA ILE A 186 0.66 6.13 17.40
C ILE A 186 1.57 6.76 18.46
N TYR A 187 2.78 6.24 18.63
CA TYR A 187 3.78 6.77 19.56
C TYR A 187 4.17 8.22 19.23
N LEU A 188 4.46 8.51 17.95
CA LEU A 188 4.85 9.86 17.52
C LEU A 188 3.68 10.86 17.57
N GLN A 189 2.45 10.43 17.28
CA GLN A 189 1.27 11.27 17.43
C GLN A 189 0.99 11.60 18.89
N GLY A 190 1.06 10.60 19.79
CA GLY A 190 0.89 10.80 21.22
C GLY A 190 1.96 11.70 21.86
N HIS A 191 3.19 11.70 21.34
CA HIS A 191 4.21 12.63 21.82
C HIS A 191 3.94 14.08 21.36
N LYS A 192 3.43 14.27 20.15
CA LYS A 192 3.14 15.58 19.55
C LYS A 192 1.89 16.25 20.13
N GLU A 193 0.99 15.47 20.73
CA GLU A 193 -0.19 15.97 21.45
C GLU A 193 0.14 16.40 22.90
N ASN A 194 1.24 15.89 23.46
CA ASN A 194 1.69 16.16 24.83
C ASN A 194 2.82 17.21 24.92
N ALA A 195 3.27 17.79 23.80
CA ALA A 195 4.33 18.79 23.72
C ALA A 195 3.77 20.14 23.24
#